data_AF-A0A6P0XVP9-F1
#
_entry.id   AF-A0A6P0XVP9-F1
#
_cell.length_a   1.000
_cell.length_b   1.000
_cell.length_c   1.000
_cell.angle_alpha   90.00
_cell.angle_beta   90.00
_cell.angle_gamma   90.00
#
_symmetry.space_group_name_H-M   'P 1'
#
loop_
_entity.id
_entity.type
_entity.pdbx_description
1 polymer ?
#
loop_
_entity_poly.entity_id
_entity_poly.type
_entity_poly.pdbx_seq_one_letter_code
_entity_poly.pdbx_strand_id
1 'polypeptide(L)' 'MPAQTLKYAYFPGCVAQGACRELYQSTQVLTQALGIELIELKKAACCGSGTFK' A
#
# COMPACT_ATOMS: atom_id res chain seq x y z
N MET A 1 3.02 -19.85 -18.53
CA MET A 1 3.85 -19.58 -17.33
C MET A 1 2.89 -19.48 -16.16
N PRO A 2 3.00 -20.28 -15.10
CA PRO A 2 2.04 -20.16 -14.00
C PRO A 2 2.22 -18.76 -13.39
N ALA A 3 1.19 -17.92 -13.52
CA ALA A 3 1.15 -16.61 -12.90
C ALA A 3 1.09 -16.85 -11.38
N GLN A 4 2.24 -16.78 -10.73
CA GLN A 4 2.32 -16.89 -9.28
C GLN A 4 1.58 -15.68 -8.70
N THR A 5 0.54 -15.92 -7.89
CA THR A 5 -0.12 -14.86 -7.14
C THR A 5 0.87 -14.29 -6.14
N LEU A 6 1.33 -13.06 -6.42
CA LEU A 6 2.28 -12.35 -5.57
C LEU A 6 1.54 -11.82 -4.35
N LYS A 7 2.09 -12.05 -3.15
CA LYS A 7 1.47 -11.64 -1.89
C LYS A 7 2.45 -10.82 -1.07
N TYR A 8 2.09 -9.59 -0.74
CA TYR A 8 2.97 -8.65 -0.06
C TYR A 8 2.30 -7.97 1.13
N ALA A 9 3.07 -7.69 2.17
CA ALA A 9 2.65 -6.81 3.25
C ALA A 9 2.63 -5.36 2.74
N TYR A 10 1.49 -4.69 2.90
CA TYR A 10 1.27 -3.34 2.44
C TYR A 10 1.36 -2.35 3.59
N PHE A 11 2.34 -1.46 3.47
CA PHE A 11 2.57 -0.33 4.38
C PHE A 11 2.12 0.95 3.67
N PRO A 12 0.89 1.44 3.89
CA PRO A 12 0.39 2.65 3.21
C PRO A 12 1.08 3.93 3.71
N GLY A 13 1.67 3.90 4.91
CA GLY A 13 2.27 5.08 5.52
C GLY A 13 1.26 6.21 5.78
N CYS A 14 1.77 7.34 6.25
CA CYS A 14 0.94 8.44 6.72
C CYS A 14 0.35 9.32 5.61
N VAL A 15 1.06 9.46 4.48
CA VAL A 15 0.62 10.30 3.34
C VAL A 15 -0.53 9.64 2.58
N ALA A 16 -0.44 8.34 2.30
CA ALA A 16 -1.50 7.64 1.57
C ALA A 16 -2.79 7.52 2.41
N GLN A 17 -2.67 7.49 3.74
CA GLN A 17 -3.81 7.46 4.66
C GLN A 17 -4.42 8.85 4.91
N GLY A 18 -3.61 9.91 4.87
CA GLY A 18 -4.03 11.28 5.19
C GLY A 18 -4.11 12.20 3.98
N ALA A 19 -2.96 12.69 3.53
CA ALA A 19 -2.86 13.83 2.61
C ALA A 19 -3.14 13.50 1.12
N CYS A 20 -2.90 12.27 0.68
CA CYS A 20 -3.07 11.84 -0.71
C CYS A 20 -3.78 10.49 -0.78
N ARG A 21 -5.10 10.49 -0.56
CA ARG A 21 -5.87 9.25 -0.55
C ARG A 21 -5.99 8.60 -1.93
N GLU A 22 -5.86 9.39 -3.00
CA GLU A 22 -5.82 8.88 -4.37
C GLU A 22 -4.63 7.94 -4.60
N LEU A 23 -3.52 8.12 -3.88
CA LEU A 23 -2.35 7.24 -3.97
C LEU A 23 -2.67 5.84 -3.44
N TYR A 24 -3.38 5.74 -2.31
CA TYR A 24 -3.87 4.48 -1.77
C TYR A 24 -4.82 3.79 -2.77
N GLN A 25 -5.80 4.53 -3.30
CA GLN A 25 -6.79 3.99 -4.23
C GLN A 25 -6.14 3.50 -5.54
N SER A 26 -5.24 4.30 -6.12
CA SER A 26 -4.51 3.94 -7.34
C SER A 26 -3.68 2.68 -7.15
N THR A 27 -3.02 2.54 -6.00
CA THR A 27 -2.23 1.35 -5.66
C THR A 27 -3.10 0.10 -5.57
N GLN A 28 -4.30 0.21 -4.97
CA GLN A 28 -5.24 -0.91 -4.86
C GLN A 28 -5.75 -1.38 -6.24
N VAL A 29 -6.10 -0.44 -7.13
CA VAL A 29 -6.58 -0.77 -8.49
C VAL A 29 -5.47 -1.42 -9.32
N LEU A 30 -4.26 -0.90 -9.26
CA LEU A 30 -3.11 -1.45 -9.99
C LEU A 30 -2.76 -2.87 -9.53
N THR A 31 -2.74 -3.10 -8.21
CA THR A 31 -2.43 -4.42 -7.67
C THR A 31 -3.48 -5.47 -8.02
N GLN A 32 -4.76 -5.09 -8.05
CA GLN A 32 -5.83 -5.96 -8.56
C GLN A 32 -5.62 -6.32 -10.04
N ALA A 33 -5.27 -5.35 -10.88
CA ALA A 33 -5.01 -5.58 -12.31
C ALA A 33 -3.77 -6.46 -12.56
N LEU A 34 -2.78 -6.38 -11.68
CA LEU A 34 -1.54 -7.17 -11.74
C LEU A 34 -1.65 -8.54 -11.06
N GLY A 35 -2.78 -8.86 -10.42
CA GLY A 35 -2.95 -10.12 -9.68
C GLY A 35 -2.08 -10.21 -8.41
N ILE A 36 -1.81 -9.07 -7.78
CA ILE A 36 -1.03 -8.95 -6.55
C ILE A 36 -1.99 -8.81 -5.35
N GLU A 37 -1.81 -9.65 -4.34
CA GLU A 37 -2.52 -9.56 -3.06
C GLU A 37 -1.74 -8.68 -2.09
N LEU A 38 -2.36 -7.58 -1.65
CA LEU A 38 -1.81 -6.66 -0.65
C LEU A 38 -2.46 -6.91 0.72
N ILE A 39 -1.64 -7.20 1.73
CA ILE A 39 -2.08 -7.39 3.12
C ILE A 39 -1.77 -6.12 3.91
N GLU A 40 -2.79 -5.33 4.25
CA GLU A 40 -2.58 -4.06 4.97
C GLU A 40 -2.07 -4.27 6.41
N LEU A 41 -0.98 -3.57 6.75
CA LEU A 41 -0.40 -3.54 8.08
C LEU A 41 -1.10 -2.49 8.97
N LYS A 42 -2.11 -2.92 9.73
CA LYS A 42 -2.99 -2.05 10.54
C LYS A 42 -2.32 -1.26 11.69
N LYS A 43 -1.11 -1.63 12.12
CA LYS A 43 -0.41 -1.01 13.27
C LYS A 43 1.05 -0.70 12.97
N ALA A 44 1.37 -0.42 11.71
CA ALA A 44 2.74 -0.10 11.36
C ALA A 44 3.12 1.32 11.87
N ALA A 45 4.33 1.44 12.41
CA ALA A 45 4.86 2.72 12.89
C ALA A 45 5.24 3.64 11.73
N CYS A 46 5.42 4.94 12.02
CA CYS A 46 5.87 5.92 11.04
C CYS A 46 7.23 5.50 10.43
N CYS A 47 7.39 5.65 9.11
CA CYS A 47 8.65 5.38 8.41
C CYS A 47 9.75 6.41 8.69
N GLY A 48 9.48 7.46 9.47
CA GLY A 48 10.46 8.46 9.87
C GLY A 48 10.75 9.52 8.80
N SER A 49 9.94 9.64 7.76
CA SER A 49 10.15 10.58 6.65
C SER A 49 10.02 12.07 7.01
N GLY A 50 9.77 12.41 8.29
CA GLY A 50 9.72 13.80 8.77
C GLY A 50 8.56 14.65 8.24
N THR A 51 7.59 14.05 7.55
CA THR A 51 6.49 14.76 6.86
C THR A 51 5.19 14.83 7.65
N PHE A 52 5.10 14.18 8.82
CA PHE A 52 3.94 14.26 9.71
C PHE A 52 4.26 15.27 10.83
N LYS A 53 3.58 16.42 10.83
CA LYS A 53 3.65 17.43 11.89
C LYS A 53 2.38 17.37 12.72
#